data_AF-A0A2V6X4I8-F1
#
_entry.id   AF-A0A2V6X4I8-F1
#
_cell.length_a   1.000
_cell.length_b   1.000
_cell.length_c   1.000
_cell.angle_alpha   90.00
_cell.angle_beta   90.00
_cell.angle_gamma   90.00
#
_symmetry.space_group_name_H-M   'P 1'
#
loop_
_entity.id
_entity.type
_entity.pdbx_description
1 polymer ?
#
loop_
_entity_poly.entity_id
_entity_poly.type
_entity_poly.pdbx_seq_one_letter_code
_entity_poly.pdbx_strand_id
1 'polypeptide(L)'
;VVDEDVDIYNIEDVLWALTTRVNPKEDILTICEGGFGQTFQPAERSSAGDRQWTQSNIRFSGAMGIDATRPFIHKDAFERARYNVEVVDLAKFYSPEQIRQAKAGQRDYAKFLAERGI
;
A
#
# COMPACT_ATOMS: atom_id res chain seq x y z
N VAL A 1 -2.96 -4.93 7.56
CA VAL A 1 -1.78 -5.74 7.94
C VAL A 1 -1.05 -6.13 6.66
N VAL A 2 0.28 -6.12 6.65
CA VAL A 2 1.15 -6.47 5.51
C VAL A 2 2.30 -7.36 6.02
N ASP A 3 2.94 -8.10 5.13
CA ASP A 3 4.14 -8.89 5.46
C ASP A 3 5.39 -8.01 5.58
N GLU A 4 6.48 -8.56 6.13
CA GLU A 4 7.76 -7.88 6.38
C GLU A 4 8.52 -7.48 5.10
N ASP A 5 8.12 -7.98 3.94
CA ASP A 5 8.71 -7.62 2.64
C ASP A 5 8.12 -6.35 2.03
N VAL A 6 7.15 -5.72 2.72
CA VAL A 6 6.50 -4.46 2.34
C VAL A 6 7.01 -3.32 3.21
N ASP A 7 7.59 -2.31 2.57
CA ASP A 7 7.97 -1.06 3.22
C ASP A 7 6.77 -0.14 3.39
N ILE A 8 6.27 -0.08 4.63
CA ILE A 8 5.09 0.72 4.99
C ILE A 8 5.30 2.24 4.85
N TYR A 9 6.56 2.71 4.70
CA TYR A 9 6.86 4.12 4.47
C TYR A 9 6.86 4.48 2.97
N ASN A 10 6.78 3.49 2.09
CA ASN A 10 6.71 3.67 0.64
C ASN A 10 5.29 3.38 0.14
N ILE A 11 4.61 4.40 -0.38
CA ILE A 11 3.23 4.27 -0.85
C ILE A 11 3.10 3.29 -2.03
N GLU A 12 4.09 3.23 -2.92
CA GLU A 12 4.06 2.31 -4.07
C GLU A 12 4.12 0.86 -3.60
N ASP A 13 4.87 0.60 -2.52
CA ASP A 13 4.97 -0.75 -1.95
C ASP A 13 3.69 -1.16 -1.23
N VAL A 14 3.09 -0.23 -0.49
CA VAL A 14 1.78 -0.44 0.15
C VAL A 14 0.69 -0.66 -0.89
N LEU A 15 0.64 0.14 -1.95
CA LEU A 15 -0.34 -0.02 -3.03
C LEU A 15 -0.15 -1.33 -3.78
N TRP A 16 1.10 -1.74 -4.04
CA TRP A 16 1.39 -3.04 -4.62
C TRP A 16 0.87 -4.19 -3.75
N ALA A 17 1.12 -4.16 -2.44
CA ALA A 17 0.61 -5.17 -1.52
C ALA A 17 -0.93 -5.20 -1.51
N LEU A 18 -1.58 -4.03 -1.44
CA LEU A 18 -3.03 -3.91 -1.46
C LEU A 18 -3.65 -4.48 -2.75
N THR A 19 -3.05 -4.17 -3.90
CA THR A 19 -3.62 -4.55 -5.20
C THR A 19 -3.33 -6.00 -5.62
N THR A 20 -2.32 -6.64 -5.03
CA THR A 20 -1.89 -7.99 -5.42
C THR A 20 -2.18 -9.06 -4.38
N ARG A 21 -2.39 -8.71 -3.10
CA ARG A 21 -2.58 -9.68 -2.01
C ARG A 21 -4.00 -9.67 -1.43
N VAL A 22 -4.69 -8.54 -1.47
CA VAL A 22 -6.03 -8.43 -0.88
C VAL A 22 -7.04 -9.16 -1.76
N ASN A 23 -7.71 -10.17 -1.20
CA ASN A 23 -8.95 -10.70 -1.75
C ASN A 23 -10.13 -9.83 -1.26
N PRO A 24 -10.81 -9.08 -2.13
CA PRO A 24 -11.86 -8.15 -1.70
C PRO A 24 -13.04 -8.81 -0.99
N LYS A 25 -13.21 -10.12 -1.13
CA LYS A 25 -14.31 -10.87 -0.52
C LYS A 25 -14.04 -11.27 0.93
N GLU A 26 -12.79 -11.56 1.27
CA GLU A 26 -12.43 -12.20 2.54
C GLU A 26 -11.52 -11.31 3.40
N ASP A 27 -10.71 -10.43 2.78
CA ASP A 27 -9.64 -9.70 3.47
C ASP A 27 -10.00 -8.26 3.82
N ILE A 28 -11.20 -7.80 3.45
CA ILE A 28 -11.77 -6.51 3.87
C ILE A 28 -12.73 -6.78 5.03
N LEU A 29 -12.29 -6.42 6.24
CA LEU A 29 -12.96 -6.75 7.48
C LEU A 29 -13.62 -5.53 8.08
N THR A 30 -14.89 -5.66 8.47
CA THR A 30 -15.54 -4.71 9.37
C THR A 30 -15.17 -5.06 10.81
N ILE A 31 -14.42 -4.17 11.45
CA ILE A 31 -13.96 -4.34 12.82
C ILE A 31 -14.84 -3.49 13.73
N CYS A 32 -15.31 -4.07 14.84
CA CYS A 32 -16.14 -3.37 15.83
C CYS A 32 -17.35 -2.66 15.18
N GLU A 33 -18.19 -3.42 14.47
CA GLU A 33 -19.41 -2.88 13.86
C GLU A 33 -20.28 -2.13 14.88
N GLY A 34 -20.69 -0.91 14.55
CA GLY A 34 -21.41 -0.02 15.47
C GLY A 34 -20.54 0.65 16.55
N GLY A 35 -19.25 0.32 16.61
CA GLY A 35 -18.28 0.93 17.52
C GLY A 35 -17.98 2.39 17.16
N PHE A 36 -17.73 3.22 18.17
CA PHE A 36 -17.49 4.66 17.99
C PHE A 36 -16.20 4.93 17.21
N GLY A 37 -16.34 5.34 15.96
CA GLY A 37 -15.26 5.83 15.10
C GLY A 37 -14.97 7.33 15.30
N GLN A 38 -14.06 7.88 14.50
CA GLN A 38 -13.74 9.30 14.52
C GLN A 38 -14.85 10.09 13.81
N THR A 39 -15.44 11.07 14.50
CA THR A 39 -16.65 11.76 14.01
C THR A 39 -16.42 12.51 12.69
N PHE A 40 -15.25 13.09 12.45
CA PHE A 40 -14.96 13.83 11.22
C PHE A 40 -14.61 12.95 10.02
N GLN A 41 -14.64 11.62 10.16
CA GLN A 41 -14.43 10.72 9.05
C GLN A 41 -15.59 10.88 8.05
N PRO A 42 -15.32 11.22 6.78
CA PRO A 42 -16.39 11.47 5.81
C PRO A 42 -17.36 10.30 5.62
N ALA A 43 -16.87 9.07 5.82
CA ALA A 43 -17.68 7.85 5.74
C ALA A 43 -18.80 7.81 6.79
N GLU A 44 -18.59 8.39 7.97
CA GLU A 44 -19.56 8.39 9.07
C GLU A 44 -20.61 9.50 8.95
N ARG A 45 -20.43 10.43 8.01
CA ARG A 45 -21.40 11.48 7.64
C ARG A 45 -21.88 12.36 8.79
N SER A 46 -21.16 12.40 9.92
CA SER A 46 -21.55 13.12 11.14
C SER A 46 -21.89 14.60 10.94
N SER A 47 -21.22 15.21 9.96
CA SER A 47 -21.20 16.65 9.69
C SER A 47 -21.84 16.96 8.33
N ALA A 48 -22.55 16.00 7.72
CA ALA A 48 -23.14 16.11 6.39
C ALA A 48 -24.44 16.94 6.35
N GLY A 49 -24.55 18.00 7.17
CA GLY A 49 -25.65 18.97 7.15
C GLY A 49 -27.04 18.38 7.44
N ASP A 50 -28.05 18.75 6.64
CA ASP A 50 -29.45 18.30 6.77
C ASP A 50 -29.70 16.85 6.35
N ARG A 51 -28.64 16.07 6.11
CA ARG A 51 -28.75 14.66 5.74
C ARG A 51 -29.09 13.82 6.97
N GLN A 52 -29.70 12.66 6.71
CA GLN A 52 -29.94 11.65 7.73
C GLN A 52 -28.62 11.29 8.45
N TRP A 53 -28.68 11.26 9.80
CA TRP A 53 -27.69 10.65 10.72
C TRP A 53 -26.50 11.57 11.09
N THR A 54 -26.82 12.79 11.51
CA THR A 54 -25.84 13.79 11.98
C THR A 54 -25.81 13.93 13.51
N GLN A 55 -24.69 14.45 14.02
CA GLN A 55 -24.49 14.76 15.45
C GLN A 55 -24.89 13.61 16.40
N SER A 56 -25.98 13.77 17.18
CA SER A 56 -26.38 12.83 18.23
C SER A 56 -26.98 11.50 17.72
N ASN A 57 -27.27 11.38 16.42
CA ASN A 57 -27.87 10.20 15.79
C ASN A 57 -26.93 9.49 14.79
N ILE A 58 -25.62 9.75 14.87
CA ILE A 58 -24.63 9.04 14.03
C ILE A 58 -24.73 7.54 14.33
N ARG A 59 -24.81 6.72 13.29
CA ARG A 59 -24.46 5.30 13.42
C ARG A 59 -23.10 5.10 12.83
N PHE A 60 -22.19 4.67 13.70
CA PHE A 60 -20.83 4.40 13.29
C PHE A 60 -20.78 3.07 12.55
N SER A 61 -20.00 3.06 11.48
CA SER A 61 -19.79 1.88 10.65
C SER A 61 -18.82 0.90 11.29
N GLY A 62 -18.06 1.36 12.31
CA GLY A 62 -16.92 0.65 12.87
C GLY A 62 -15.63 1.03 12.15
N ALA A 63 -14.60 0.21 12.30
CA ALA A 63 -13.32 0.39 11.63
C ALA A 63 -13.17 -0.60 10.45
N MET A 64 -12.31 -0.26 9.50
CA MET A 64 -11.94 -1.15 8.40
C MET A 64 -10.57 -1.78 8.69
N GLY A 65 -10.52 -3.10 8.72
CA GLY A 65 -9.30 -3.87 8.63
C GLY A 65 -9.07 -4.31 7.18
N ILE A 66 -7.84 -4.22 6.70
CA ILE A 66 -7.43 -4.78 5.41
C ILE A 66 -6.26 -5.72 5.67
N ASP A 67 -6.41 -6.99 5.31
CA ASP A 67 -5.32 -7.96 5.30
C ASP A 67 -4.69 -8.03 3.90
N ALA A 68 -3.44 -7.59 3.79
CA ALA A 68 -2.64 -7.64 2.58
C ALA A 68 -1.42 -8.53 2.78
N THR A 69 -1.54 -9.58 3.61
CA THR A 69 -0.52 -10.61 3.78
C THR A 69 -0.71 -11.76 2.79
N ARG A 70 0.36 -12.52 2.57
CA ARG A 70 0.29 -13.77 1.81
C ARG A 70 -0.38 -14.85 2.64
N PRO A 71 -1.13 -15.79 2.03
CA PRO A 71 -1.71 -16.91 2.75
C PRO A 71 -0.65 -17.68 3.54
N PHE A 72 -0.83 -17.80 4.86
CA PHE A 72 0.19 -18.31 5.78
C PHE A 72 0.74 -19.69 5.38
N ILE A 73 -0.13 -20.60 4.92
CA ILE A 73 0.24 -21.98 4.51
C ILE A 73 1.06 -22.00 3.21
N HIS A 74 0.93 -20.96 2.37
CA HIS A 74 1.53 -20.92 1.04
C HIS A 74 2.57 -19.80 0.90
N LYS A 75 3.15 -19.30 2.01
CA LYS A 75 4.10 -18.18 2.00
C LYS A 75 5.23 -18.36 0.99
N ASP A 76 5.78 -19.56 0.90
CA ASP A 76 6.90 -19.89 0.00
C ASP A 76 6.51 -19.86 -1.48
N ALA A 77 5.25 -20.13 -1.81
CA ALA A 77 4.74 -20.10 -3.19
C ALA A 77 4.51 -18.67 -3.70
N PHE A 78 4.42 -17.69 -2.81
CA PHE A 78 4.11 -16.30 -3.12
C PHE A 78 5.25 -15.36 -2.75
N GLU A 79 6.49 -15.83 -2.84
CA GLU A 79 7.64 -14.93 -2.77
C GLU A 79 7.54 -13.87 -3.87
N ARG A 80 7.82 -12.62 -3.51
CA ARG A 80 7.78 -11.50 -4.44
C ARG A 80 8.79 -11.73 -5.56
N ALA A 81 8.31 -11.79 -6.80
CA ALA A 81 9.19 -11.83 -7.97
C ALA A 81 10.06 -10.57 -8.01
N ARG A 82 11.36 -10.75 -8.31
CA ARG A 82 12.34 -9.66 -8.44
C ARG A 82 13.02 -9.72 -9.81
N TYR A 83 13.11 -8.59 -10.48
CA TYR A 83 14.07 -8.36 -11.55
C TYR A 83 15.44 -8.16 -10.92
N ASN A 84 16.43 -8.85 -11.47
CA ASN A 84 17.81 -8.79 -10.98
C ASN A 84 18.50 -7.48 -11.41
N VAL A 85 18.05 -6.35 -10.86
CA VAL A 85 18.59 -5.01 -11.12
C VAL A 85 20.05 -4.89 -10.69
N GLU A 86 20.49 -5.72 -9.75
CA GLU A 86 21.86 -5.84 -9.26
C GLU A 86 22.82 -6.53 -10.24
N VAL A 87 22.32 -7.25 -11.25
CA VAL A 87 23.18 -7.98 -12.20
C VAL A 87 23.80 -7.05 -13.24
N VAL A 88 23.20 -5.89 -13.50
CA VAL A 88 23.66 -4.94 -14.51
C VAL A 88 24.48 -3.83 -13.86
N ASP A 89 25.80 -3.87 -14.09
CA ASP A 89 26.69 -2.79 -13.72
C ASP A 89 26.73 -1.71 -14.82
N LEU A 90 26.06 -0.58 -14.55
CA LEU A 90 26.00 0.57 -15.46
C LEU A 90 27.38 1.17 -15.78
N ALA A 91 28.37 1.01 -14.89
CA ALA A 91 29.73 1.53 -15.11
C ALA A 91 30.47 0.82 -16.25
N LYS A 92 29.99 -0.37 -16.66
CA LYS A 92 30.52 -1.08 -17.84
C LYS A 92 30.09 -0.44 -19.17
N PHE A 93 29.05 0.39 -19.17
CA PHE A 93 28.44 0.93 -20.39
C PHE A 93 28.48 2.45 -20.47
N TYR A 94 28.49 3.14 -19.33
CA TYR A 94 28.33 4.60 -19.26
C TYR A 94 29.40 5.25 -18.39
N SER A 95 29.73 6.51 -18.70
CA SER A 95 30.60 7.31 -17.86
C SER A 95 29.92 7.69 -16.52
N PRO A 96 30.69 7.97 -15.46
CA PRO A 96 30.12 8.40 -14.18
C PRO A 96 29.20 9.64 -14.30
N GLU A 97 29.54 10.56 -15.20
CA GLU A 97 28.74 11.75 -15.47
C GLU A 97 27.39 11.39 -16.11
N GLN A 98 27.38 10.49 -17.08
CA GLN A 98 26.15 10.03 -17.73
C GLN A 98 25.23 9.32 -16.73
N ILE A 99 25.78 8.47 -15.86
CA ILE A 99 25.02 7.79 -14.80
C ILE A 99 24.41 8.81 -13.83
N ARG A 100 25.19 9.82 -13.43
CA ARG A 100 24.72 10.88 -12.54
C ARG A 100 23.57 11.67 -13.15
N GLN A 101 23.70 12.10 -14.41
CA GLN A 101 22.64 12.82 -15.13
C GLN A 101 21.37 11.96 -15.27
N ALA A 102 21.52 10.68 -15.61
CA ALA A 102 20.40 9.75 -15.71
C ALA A 102 19.65 9.60 -14.37
N LYS A 103 20.39 9.44 -13.26
CA LYS A 103 19.80 9.34 -11.91
C LYS A 103 19.15 10.63 -11.45
N ALA A 104 19.69 11.79 -11.82
CA ALA A 104 19.13 13.09 -11.44
C ALA A 104 17.72 13.32 -12.03
N GLY A 105 17.45 12.77 -13.22
CA GLY A 105 16.14 12.86 -13.87
C GLY A 105 15.11 11.83 -13.40
N GLN A 106 15.49 10.87 -12.55
CA GLN A 106 14.57 9.82 -12.12
C GLN A 106 13.49 10.36 -11.18
N ARG A 107 12.23 10.07 -11.52
CA ARG A 107 11.10 10.26 -10.62
C ARG A 107 11.13 9.19 -9.52
N ASP A 108 10.44 9.44 -8.42
CA ASP A 108 10.47 8.56 -7.26
C ASP A 108 9.98 7.14 -7.58
N TYR A 109 8.98 7.01 -8.45
CA TYR A 109 8.55 5.70 -8.97
C TYR A 109 9.69 4.96 -9.70
N ALA A 110 10.46 5.64 -10.54
CA ALA A 110 11.57 5.01 -11.27
C ALA A 110 12.72 4.61 -10.33
N LYS A 111 12.97 5.39 -9.26
CA LYS A 111 13.93 5.03 -8.22
C LYS A 111 13.45 3.80 -7.46
N PHE A 112 12.17 3.75 -7.09
CA PHE A 112 11.57 2.59 -6.43
C PHE A 112 11.74 1.30 -7.23
N LEU A 113 11.42 1.31 -8.53
CA LEU A 113 11.63 0.14 -9.40
C LEU A 113 13.11 -0.26 -9.47
N ALA A 114 14.02 0.73 -9.59
CA ALA A 114 15.45 0.47 -9.67
C ALA A 114 16.06 -0.06 -8.35
N GLU A 115 15.52 0.33 -7.20
CA GLU A 115 15.97 -0.12 -5.88
C GLU A 115 15.37 -1.48 -5.50
N ARG A 116 14.10 -1.71 -5.84
CA ARG A 116 13.36 -2.92 -5.42
C ARG A 116 13.40 -4.06 -6.45
N GLY A 117 13.73 -3.75 -7.71
CA GLY A 117 13.76 -4.73 -8.79
C GLY A 117 12.37 -5.26 -9.11
N ILE A 118 11.41 -4.38 -9.42
CA ILE A 118 10.04 -4.71 -9.80
C ILE A 118 9.56 -3.85 -10.96
#